data_AF-D5U6H5-F1
#
_entry.id   AF-D5U6H5-F1
#
_cell.length_a   1.000
_cell.length_b   1.000
_cell.length_c   1.000
_cell.angle_alpha   90.00
_cell.angle_beta   90.00
_cell.angle_gamma   90.00
#
_symmetry.space_group_name_H-M   'P 1'
#
loop_
_entity.id
_entity.type
_entity.pdbx_description
1 polymer ?
#
loop_
_entity_poly.entity_id
_entity_poly.type
_entity_poly.pdbx_seq_one_letter_code
_entity_poly.pdbx_strand_id
1 'polypeptide(L)'
;MKKVEEFYTKFKFCLSTNKEIANKEITILQNIINMSNKETSNYLRQYIVKLTYYRKNFLDSETASAISKMLMEIAFILRLQYADYLQKKENNMLKNDDEDIMGLSKMIKLLISEISMIIYKKEYETNNIFDNMEAFKSDSSIGHINRVFLTVIEAILFFNEKMSQGITNKIRVDFKKTYYKYSEKIYKMYNIDTENSLETNVKLGIRKVEANTLLDTSIGVLMHDIALENDHDYIPINEEKKDNHSIKDYTFAKYFMRGSEGISLTVSLHHEYYGHGYGLFSELYKAALKRNPNHNIEYLVSYDYKDILTLQSLTYLPAKILEVIDVYDTLTHGFKKSIKETVNYMTENFIEKDIMLDPIITNMFIQYLKEVKKIKL
;
A
#
# COMPACT_ATOMS: atom_id res chain seq x y z
N MET A 1 -9.44 22.87 -19.34
CA MET A 1 -9.86 21.72 -20.16
C MET A 1 -8.67 21.00 -20.76
N LYS A 2 -7.85 21.62 -21.62
CA LYS A 2 -6.67 20.98 -22.26
C LYS A 2 -5.74 20.19 -21.32
N LYS A 3 -5.27 20.77 -20.20
CA LYS A 3 -4.39 20.04 -19.25
C LYS A 3 -5.06 18.84 -18.58
N VAL A 4 -6.37 18.89 -18.37
CA VAL A 4 -7.13 17.78 -17.76
C VAL A 4 -7.25 16.64 -18.77
N GLU A 5 -7.50 16.95 -20.03
CA GLU A 5 -7.49 15.97 -21.12
C GLU A 5 -6.09 15.35 -21.29
N GLU A 6 -5.03 16.15 -21.24
CA GLU A 6 -3.64 15.67 -21.25
C GLU A 6 -3.37 14.71 -20.07
N PHE A 7 -3.84 15.05 -18.86
CA PHE A 7 -3.72 14.18 -17.69
C PHE A 7 -4.38 12.82 -17.90
N TYR A 8 -5.65 12.78 -18.32
CA TYR A 8 -6.36 11.51 -18.54
C TYR A 8 -5.90 10.77 -19.79
N THR A 9 -5.26 11.45 -20.74
CA THR A 9 -4.58 10.78 -21.87
C THR A 9 -3.37 9.99 -21.38
N LYS A 10 -2.64 10.53 -20.40
CA LYS A 10 -1.48 9.87 -19.78
C LYS A 10 -1.88 8.80 -18.75
N PHE A 11 -2.88 9.08 -17.92
CA PHE A 11 -3.36 8.20 -16.86
C PHE A 11 -4.79 7.75 -17.17
N LYS A 12 -4.94 6.77 -18.07
CA LYS A 12 -6.25 6.40 -18.63
C LYS A 12 -7.20 5.81 -17.60
N PHE A 13 -6.68 5.00 -16.68
CA PHE A 13 -7.45 4.37 -15.61
C PHE A 13 -7.67 5.26 -14.39
N CYS A 14 -7.40 6.56 -14.51
CA CYS A 14 -7.59 7.53 -13.44
C CYS A 14 -9.02 8.10 -13.43
N LEU A 15 -9.82 7.80 -14.45
CA LEU A 15 -11.19 8.30 -14.61
C LEU A 15 -12.17 7.17 -14.32
N SER A 16 -13.12 7.40 -13.40
CA SER A 16 -14.17 6.41 -13.12
C SER A 16 -15.06 6.14 -14.34
N THR A 17 -15.56 4.90 -14.47
CA THR A 17 -16.61 4.60 -15.45
C THR A 17 -17.98 5.12 -15.03
N ASN A 18 -18.16 5.41 -13.74
CA ASN A 18 -19.36 6.07 -13.23
C ASN A 18 -19.29 7.57 -13.53
N LYS A 19 -20.19 8.04 -14.41
CA LYS A 19 -20.22 9.44 -14.88
C LYS A 19 -20.37 10.48 -13.77
N GLU A 20 -21.11 10.18 -12.71
CA GLU A 20 -21.29 11.13 -11.60
C GLU A 20 -19.98 11.31 -10.83
N ILE A 21 -19.33 10.18 -10.49
CA ILE A 21 -18.03 10.17 -9.81
C ILE A 21 -16.96 10.82 -10.70
N ALA A 22 -16.92 10.46 -11.97
CA ALA A 22 -16.01 11.02 -12.96
C ALA A 22 -16.11 12.55 -13.06
N ASN A 23 -17.32 13.12 -13.08
CA ASN A 23 -17.51 14.56 -13.13
C ASN A 23 -16.96 15.26 -11.87
N LYS A 24 -17.10 14.64 -10.71
CA LYS A 24 -16.57 15.16 -9.44
C LYS A 24 -15.05 15.06 -9.39
N GLU A 25 -14.48 13.93 -9.81
CA GLU A 25 -13.03 13.74 -10.00
C GLU A 25 -12.43 14.80 -10.95
N ILE A 26 -13.07 15.05 -12.10
CA ILE A 26 -12.67 16.09 -13.04
C ILE A 26 -12.70 17.47 -12.38
N THR A 27 -13.76 17.78 -11.62
CA THR A 27 -13.88 19.07 -10.92
C THR A 27 -12.76 19.25 -9.89
N ILE A 28 -12.45 18.20 -9.14
CA ILE A 28 -11.33 18.20 -8.18
C ILE A 28 -10.02 18.46 -8.92
N LEU A 29 -9.73 17.70 -9.98
CA LEU A 29 -8.49 17.86 -10.75
C LEU A 29 -8.37 19.26 -11.37
N GLN A 30 -9.46 19.81 -11.91
CA GLN A 30 -9.50 21.17 -12.46
C GLN A 30 -9.06 22.23 -11.45
N ASN A 31 -9.41 22.06 -10.18
CA ASN A 31 -9.07 23.00 -9.12
C ASN A 31 -7.57 22.98 -8.78
N ILE A 32 -6.90 21.83 -8.91
CA ILE A 32 -5.52 21.65 -8.46
C ILE A 32 -4.47 21.64 -9.58
N ILE A 33 -4.85 21.30 -10.83
CA ILE A 33 -3.90 21.04 -11.94
C ILE A 33 -3.03 22.25 -12.35
N ASN A 34 -3.43 23.46 -11.96
CA ASN A 34 -2.69 24.69 -12.25
C ASN A 34 -1.97 25.29 -11.03
N MET A 35 -2.14 24.69 -9.85
CA MET A 35 -1.43 25.15 -8.65
C MET A 35 0.05 24.82 -8.75
N SER A 36 0.90 25.78 -8.41
CA SER A 36 2.31 25.54 -8.11
C SER A 36 2.46 24.73 -6.82
N ASN A 37 3.61 24.09 -6.64
CA ASN A 37 3.92 23.32 -5.42
C ASN A 37 3.71 24.14 -4.14
N LYS A 38 4.04 25.44 -4.16
CA LYS A 38 3.81 26.37 -3.05
C LYS A 38 2.33 26.63 -2.79
N GLU A 39 1.54 26.85 -3.84
CA GLU A 39 0.08 27.03 -3.73
C GLU A 39 -0.59 25.76 -3.21
N THR A 40 -0.23 24.59 -3.75
CA THR A 40 -0.70 23.29 -3.27
C THR A 40 -0.33 23.06 -1.81
N SER A 41 0.90 23.37 -1.41
CA SER A 41 1.32 23.24 -0.01
C SER A 41 0.51 24.13 0.94
N ASN A 42 0.23 25.37 0.55
CA ASN A 42 -0.60 26.28 1.33
C ASN A 42 -2.06 25.82 1.38
N TYR A 43 -2.57 25.27 0.28
CA TYR A 43 -3.90 24.69 0.20
C TYR A 43 -4.06 23.51 1.16
N LEU A 44 -3.14 22.53 1.11
CA LEU A 44 -3.16 21.36 1.99
C LEU A 44 -3.00 21.71 3.48
N ARG A 45 -2.26 22.79 3.80
CA ARG A 45 -2.13 23.27 5.18
C ARG A 45 -3.48 23.62 5.82
N GLN A 46 -4.42 24.13 5.03
CA GLN A 46 -5.76 24.47 5.52
C GLN A 46 -6.52 23.21 5.99
N TYR A 47 -6.28 22.07 5.34
CA TYR A 47 -6.85 20.80 5.77
C TYR A 47 -6.27 20.30 7.07
N ILE A 48 -4.97 20.44 7.30
CA ILE A 48 -4.37 20.09 8.59
C ILE A 48 -5.04 20.89 9.71
N VAL A 49 -5.17 22.20 9.52
CA VAL A 49 -5.88 23.07 10.49
C VAL A 49 -7.30 22.55 10.71
N LYS A 50 -8.07 22.30 9.64
CA LYS A 50 -9.43 21.75 9.74
C LYS A 50 -9.48 20.42 10.50
N LEU A 51 -8.54 19.51 10.22
CA LEU A 51 -8.43 18.20 10.88
C LEU A 51 -8.11 18.31 12.37
N THR A 52 -7.22 19.23 12.75
CA THR A 52 -6.86 19.46 14.17
C THR A 52 -8.01 19.99 15.02
N TYR A 53 -9.03 20.62 14.41
CA TYR A 53 -10.22 21.09 15.11
C TYR A 53 -11.27 19.98 15.37
N TYR A 54 -11.15 18.80 14.75
CA TYR A 54 -12.01 17.67 15.07
C TYR A 54 -11.58 16.99 16.38
N ARG A 55 -11.91 17.61 17.51
CA ARG A 55 -11.69 17.11 18.88
C ARG A 55 -12.69 16.05 19.36
N LYS A 56 -13.51 15.49 18.46
CA LYS A 56 -14.43 14.40 18.82
C LYS A 56 -13.65 13.09 19.00
N ASN A 57 -14.04 12.29 19.99
CA ASN A 57 -13.51 10.93 20.21
C ASN A 57 -13.93 9.95 19.12
N PHE A 58 -14.92 10.31 18.31
CA PHE A 58 -15.42 9.52 17.19
C PHE A 58 -15.25 10.24 15.85
N LEU A 59 -15.24 9.46 14.77
CA LEU A 59 -15.20 9.90 13.38
C LEU A 59 -16.65 9.94 12.84
N ASP A 60 -17.16 11.15 12.61
CA ASP A 60 -18.51 11.40 12.10
C ASP A 60 -18.55 11.55 10.57
N SER A 61 -19.76 11.56 10.01
CA SER A 61 -19.97 11.63 8.55
C SER A 61 -19.33 12.88 7.91
N GLU A 62 -19.32 14.01 8.62
CA GLU A 62 -18.71 15.25 8.12
C GLU A 62 -17.18 15.11 8.02
N THR A 63 -16.54 14.58 9.07
CA THR A 63 -15.10 14.32 9.10
C THR A 63 -14.74 13.28 8.04
N ALA A 64 -15.52 12.20 7.92
CA ALA A 64 -15.32 11.16 6.91
C ALA A 64 -15.39 11.74 5.48
N SER A 65 -16.39 12.59 5.21
CA SER A 65 -16.53 13.26 3.91
C SER A 65 -15.35 14.20 3.61
N ALA A 66 -14.88 14.94 4.62
CA ALA A 66 -13.69 15.77 4.49
C ALA A 66 -12.44 14.92 4.17
N ILE A 67 -12.23 13.80 4.88
CA ILE A 67 -11.14 12.87 4.62
C ILE A 67 -11.24 12.27 3.21
N SER A 68 -12.43 11.83 2.80
CA SER A 68 -12.68 11.30 1.45
C SER A 68 -12.22 12.29 0.37
N LYS A 69 -12.60 13.56 0.51
CA LYS A 69 -12.17 14.61 -0.42
C LYS A 69 -10.65 14.83 -0.39
N MET A 70 -10.07 14.94 0.80
CA MET A 70 -8.62 15.15 0.97
C MET A 70 -7.81 14.02 0.33
N LEU A 71 -8.23 12.77 0.49
CA LEU A 71 -7.55 11.60 -0.10
C LEU A 71 -7.59 11.63 -1.63
N MET A 72 -8.73 11.95 -2.24
CA MET A 72 -8.82 12.14 -3.70
C MET A 72 -7.88 13.23 -4.20
N GLU A 73 -7.84 14.37 -3.53
CA GLU A 73 -6.95 15.49 -3.89
C GLU A 73 -5.48 15.10 -3.75
N ILE A 74 -5.10 14.41 -2.67
CA ILE A 74 -3.73 13.90 -2.48
C ILE A 74 -3.35 12.95 -3.61
N ALA A 75 -4.22 12.01 -3.98
CA ALA A 75 -3.95 11.04 -5.04
C ALA A 75 -3.72 11.73 -6.40
N PHE A 76 -4.53 12.73 -6.74
CA PHE A 76 -4.30 13.53 -7.96
C PHE A 76 -3.02 14.38 -7.87
N ILE A 77 -2.73 15.00 -6.72
CA ILE A 77 -1.50 15.78 -6.53
C ILE A 77 -0.28 14.88 -6.73
N LEU A 78 -0.26 13.68 -6.14
CA LEU A 78 0.85 12.73 -6.32
C LEU A 78 1.05 12.34 -7.79
N ARG A 79 -0.03 12.15 -8.57
CA ARG A 79 0.08 11.85 -10.01
C ARG A 79 0.57 13.04 -10.83
N LEU A 80 0.15 14.25 -10.48
CA LEU A 80 0.67 15.48 -11.09
C LEU A 80 2.17 15.65 -10.81
N GLN A 81 2.61 15.36 -9.58
CA GLN A 81 4.03 15.37 -9.22
C GLN A 81 4.82 14.28 -9.95
N TYR A 82 4.24 13.09 -10.16
CA TYR A 82 4.86 12.04 -10.96
C TYR A 82 5.01 12.46 -12.43
N ALA A 83 3.99 13.11 -13.01
CA ALA A 83 4.06 13.63 -14.38
C ALA A 83 5.14 14.71 -14.54
N ASP A 84 5.24 15.65 -13.61
CA ASP A 84 6.30 16.68 -13.56
C ASP A 84 7.69 16.04 -13.38
N TYR A 85 7.80 15.04 -12.51
CA TYR A 85 9.03 14.26 -12.32
C TYR A 85 9.50 13.61 -13.63
N LEU A 86 8.61 12.96 -14.39
CA LEU A 86 8.97 12.36 -15.67
C LEU A 86 9.47 13.42 -16.67
N GLN A 87 8.77 14.55 -16.79
CA GLN A 87 9.18 15.64 -17.67
C GLN A 87 10.55 16.21 -17.28
N LYS A 88 10.78 16.44 -15.98
CA LYS A 88 12.08 16.94 -15.48
C LYS A 88 13.20 15.90 -15.66
N LYS A 89 12.90 14.61 -15.49
CA LYS A 89 13.86 13.52 -15.71
C LYS A 89 14.31 13.47 -17.17
N GLU A 90 13.38 13.50 -18.11
CA GLU A 90 13.67 13.49 -19.55
C GLU A 90 14.53 14.68 -19.98
N ASN A 91 14.32 15.85 -19.36
CA ASN A 91 15.05 17.07 -19.65
C ASN A 91 16.33 17.26 -18.80
N ASN A 92 16.72 16.28 -17.98
CA ASN A 92 17.86 16.37 -17.04
C ASN A 92 17.79 17.57 -16.08
N MET A 93 16.58 17.92 -15.60
CA MET A 93 16.30 19.07 -14.74
C MET A 93 16.00 18.69 -13.28
N LEU A 94 16.20 17.42 -12.89
CA LEU A 94 15.96 16.98 -11.52
C LEU A 94 16.99 17.59 -10.56
N LYS A 95 16.51 18.14 -9.45
CA LYS A 95 17.33 18.74 -8.39
C LYS A 95 17.02 18.07 -7.05
N ASN A 96 18.07 17.58 -6.38
CA ASN A 96 17.95 16.92 -5.07
C ASN A 96 17.66 17.89 -3.92
N ASP A 97 17.79 19.18 -4.15
CA ASP A 97 17.64 20.29 -3.19
C ASP A 97 16.47 21.22 -3.54
N ASP A 98 15.54 20.79 -4.41
CA ASP A 98 14.34 21.56 -4.74
C ASP A 98 13.46 21.78 -3.48
N GLU A 99 13.50 23.00 -2.94
CA GLU A 99 12.81 23.39 -1.71
C GLU A 99 11.28 23.30 -1.82
N ASP A 100 10.73 23.62 -2.99
CA ASP A 100 9.28 23.60 -3.20
C ASP A 100 8.75 22.16 -3.21
N ILE A 101 9.50 21.23 -3.82
CA ILE A 101 9.18 19.80 -3.76
C ILE A 101 9.32 19.27 -2.34
N MET A 102 10.36 19.66 -1.60
CA MET A 102 10.52 19.27 -0.19
C MET A 102 9.38 19.78 0.67
N GLY A 103 8.97 21.04 0.47
CA GLY A 103 7.87 21.67 1.17
C GLY A 103 6.55 20.92 0.94
N LEU A 104 6.24 20.60 -0.32
CA LEU A 104 5.04 19.87 -0.69
C LEU A 104 5.06 18.43 -0.14
N SER A 105 6.17 17.73 -0.32
CA SER A 105 6.37 16.37 0.22
C SER A 105 6.13 16.34 1.73
N LYS A 106 6.73 17.26 2.49
CA LYS A 106 6.52 17.37 3.93
C LYS A 106 5.06 17.64 4.28
N MET A 107 4.38 18.51 3.53
CA MET A 107 2.97 18.83 3.76
C MET A 107 2.07 17.62 3.53
N ILE A 108 2.29 16.87 2.45
CA ILE A 108 1.56 15.64 2.13
C ILE A 108 1.78 14.60 3.24
N LYS A 109 3.04 14.38 3.66
CA LYS A 109 3.33 13.45 4.77
C LYS A 109 2.57 13.82 6.04
N LEU A 110 2.57 15.09 6.42
CA LEU A 110 1.86 15.57 7.61
C LEU A 110 0.35 15.34 7.49
N LEU A 111 -0.25 15.71 6.35
CA LEU A 111 -1.69 15.53 6.14
C LEU A 111 -2.09 14.04 6.14
N ILE A 112 -1.36 13.18 5.43
CA ILE A 112 -1.58 11.73 5.44
C ILE A 112 -1.43 11.19 6.86
N SER A 113 -0.47 11.69 7.64
CA SER A 113 -0.27 11.26 9.01
C SER A 113 -1.46 11.60 9.89
N GLU A 114 -1.98 12.84 9.82
CA GLU A 114 -3.17 13.23 10.57
C GLU A 114 -4.39 12.40 10.18
N ILE A 115 -4.62 12.18 8.88
CA ILE A 115 -5.72 11.32 8.39
C ILE A 115 -5.57 9.90 8.92
N SER A 116 -4.37 9.32 8.81
CA SER A 116 -4.09 7.95 9.25
C SER A 116 -4.31 7.79 10.75
N MET A 117 -3.88 8.77 11.54
CA MET A 117 -4.06 8.74 13.00
C MET A 117 -5.52 8.92 13.41
N ILE A 118 -6.31 9.70 12.66
CA ILE A 118 -7.75 9.81 12.88
C ILE A 118 -8.43 8.46 12.63
N ILE A 119 -8.17 7.83 11.50
CA ILE A 119 -8.73 6.51 11.15
C ILE A 119 -8.29 5.44 12.16
N TYR A 120 -7.02 5.44 12.55
CA TYR A 120 -6.45 4.43 13.45
C TYR A 120 -6.92 4.55 14.91
N LYS A 121 -7.16 5.77 15.41
CA LYS A 121 -7.42 5.99 16.85
C LYS A 121 -8.89 6.24 17.21
N LYS A 122 -9.72 6.69 16.26
CA LYS A 122 -11.08 7.10 16.58
C LYS A 122 -12.07 5.97 16.37
N GLU A 123 -13.05 5.90 17.26
CA GLU A 123 -14.21 5.05 17.03
C GLU A 123 -15.05 5.63 15.89
N TYR A 124 -15.70 4.77 15.12
CA TYR A 124 -16.55 5.19 14.03
C TYR A 124 -17.96 5.45 14.55
N GLU A 125 -18.58 6.58 14.16
CA GLU A 125 -19.99 6.86 14.47
C GLU A 125 -20.92 5.77 13.93
N THR A 126 -20.61 5.29 12.72
CA THR A 126 -21.30 4.20 12.06
C THR A 126 -20.28 3.26 11.43
N ASN A 127 -20.53 1.95 11.52
CA ASN A 127 -19.70 0.97 10.81
C ASN A 127 -19.69 1.31 9.32
N ASN A 128 -18.54 1.15 8.66
CA ASN A 128 -18.41 1.31 7.22
C ASN A 128 -18.80 2.71 6.70
N ILE A 129 -18.53 3.75 7.48
CA ILE A 129 -18.88 5.15 7.16
C ILE A 129 -18.35 5.62 5.80
N PHE A 130 -17.24 5.04 5.34
CA PHE A 130 -16.58 5.39 4.08
C PHE A 130 -17.15 4.65 2.84
N ASP A 131 -17.85 3.52 3.01
CA ASP A 131 -18.29 2.65 1.90
C ASP A 131 -19.16 3.39 0.86
N ASN A 132 -19.88 4.42 1.31
CA ASN A 132 -20.77 5.19 0.46
C ASN A 132 -20.15 6.44 -0.17
N MET A 133 -18.89 6.75 0.14
CA MET A 133 -18.22 7.96 -0.31
C MET A 133 -17.54 7.74 -1.66
N GLU A 134 -17.46 8.81 -2.44
CA GLU A 134 -17.00 8.79 -3.84
C GLU A 134 -15.58 8.24 -3.99
N ALA A 135 -14.68 8.63 -3.09
CA ALA A 135 -13.28 8.19 -3.08
C ALA A 135 -13.13 6.66 -2.99
N PHE A 136 -14.13 5.96 -2.44
CA PHE A 136 -14.08 4.52 -2.21
C PHE A 136 -14.96 3.74 -3.19
N LYS A 137 -16.00 4.37 -3.75
CA LYS A 137 -16.85 3.79 -4.81
C LYS A 137 -16.26 3.84 -6.20
N SER A 138 -15.30 4.74 -6.45
CA SER A 138 -14.69 4.91 -7.76
C SER A 138 -13.96 3.63 -8.19
N ASP A 139 -14.24 3.15 -9.39
CA ASP A 139 -13.57 2.00 -10.01
C ASP A 139 -12.25 2.38 -10.71
N SER A 140 -11.83 3.64 -10.58
CA SER A 140 -10.55 4.12 -11.07
C SER A 140 -9.39 3.69 -10.16
N SER A 141 -8.17 3.83 -10.67
CA SER A 141 -6.93 3.68 -9.89
C SER A 141 -6.84 4.64 -8.70
N ILE A 142 -7.49 5.82 -8.76
CA ILE A 142 -7.61 6.72 -7.60
C ILE A 142 -8.50 6.08 -6.53
N GLY A 143 -9.62 5.48 -6.95
CA GLY A 143 -10.51 4.76 -6.04
C GLY A 143 -9.86 3.56 -5.39
N HIS A 144 -9.12 2.77 -6.19
CA HIS A 144 -8.32 1.65 -5.72
C HIS A 144 -7.34 2.05 -4.61
N ILE A 145 -6.45 3.02 -4.89
CA ILE A 145 -5.46 3.50 -3.92
C ILE A 145 -6.13 3.98 -2.61
N ASN A 146 -7.28 4.66 -2.69
CA ASN A 146 -8.01 5.12 -1.50
C ASN A 146 -8.64 3.97 -0.70
N ARG A 147 -9.23 2.97 -1.37
CA ARG A 147 -9.76 1.77 -0.70
C ARG A 147 -8.67 0.97 0.00
N VAL A 148 -7.55 0.74 -0.70
CA VAL A 148 -6.39 0.03 -0.15
C VAL A 148 -5.83 0.80 1.05
N PHE A 149 -5.69 2.13 0.95
CA PHE A 149 -5.25 2.98 2.06
C PHE A 149 -6.09 2.81 3.33
N LEU A 150 -7.41 2.93 3.21
CA LEU A 150 -8.32 2.78 4.35
C LEU A 150 -8.24 1.36 4.93
N THR A 151 -8.29 0.35 4.05
CA THR A 151 -8.29 -1.06 4.44
C THR A 151 -7.00 -1.46 5.15
N VAL A 152 -5.85 -0.96 4.70
CA VAL A 152 -4.55 -1.19 5.35
C VAL A 152 -4.53 -0.64 6.77
N ILE A 153 -4.99 0.59 6.99
CA ILE A 153 -5.00 1.21 8.33
C ILE A 153 -5.92 0.44 9.28
N GLU A 154 -7.13 0.10 8.82
CA GLU A 154 -8.09 -0.67 9.62
C GLU A 154 -7.59 -2.10 9.91
N ALA A 155 -6.95 -2.75 8.93
CA ALA A 155 -6.35 -4.07 9.13
C ALA A 155 -5.19 -4.02 10.13
N ILE A 156 -4.32 -3.01 10.06
CA ILE A 156 -3.22 -2.83 11.04
C ILE A 156 -3.77 -2.58 12.45
N LEU A 157 -4.83 -1.77 12.59
CA LEU A 157 -5.51 -1.59 13.87
C LEU A 157 -6.00 -2.92 14.43
N PHE A 158 -6.75 -3.68 13.62
CA PHE A 158 -7.23 -5.01 14.01
C PHE A 158 -6.08 -5.97 14.37
N PHE A 159 -4.99 -5.97 13.60
CA PHE A 159 -3.81 -6.79 13.88
C PHE A 159 -3.23 -6.43 15.26
N ASN A 160 -3.02 -5.14 15.53
CA ASN A 160 -2.49 -4.65 16.80
C ASN A 160 -3.40 -4.97 18.00
N GLU A 161 -4.72 -4.91 17.82
CA GLU A 161 -5.70 -5.33 18.83
C GLU A 161 -5.59 -6.83 19.11
N LYS A 162 -5.54 -7.68 18.08
CA LYS A 162 -5.38 -9.13 18.23
C LYS A 162 -4.05 -9.50 18.90
N MET A 163 -2.97 -8.80 18.59
CA MET A 163 -1.69 -8.96 19.30
C MET A 163 -1.83 -8.61 20.78
N SER A 164 -2.59 -7.56 21.12
CA SER A 164 -2.88 -7.22 22.52
C SER A 164 -3.69 -8.29 23.24
N GLN A 165 -4.53 -9.02 22.51
CA GLN A 165 -5.35 -10.13 23.02
C GLN A 165 -4.59 -11.48 23.05
N GLY A 166 -3.29 -11.49 22.74
CA GLY A 166 -2.46 -12.68 22.86
C GLY A 166 -2.43 -13.60 21.62
N ILE A 167 -2.88 -13.13 20.46
CA ILE A 167 -2.84 -13.95 19.22
C ILE A 167 -1.43 -14.42 18.85
N THR A 168 -0.39 -13.65 19.21
CA THR A 168 1.03 -14.01 18.98
C THR A 168 1.35 -15.39 19.55
N ASN A 169 0.95 -15.64 20.81
CA ASN A 169 1.24 -16.91 21.48
C ASN A 169 0.48 -18.05 20.82
N LYS A 170 -0.76 -17.81 20.39
CA LYS A 170 -1.56 -18.80 19.66
C LYS A 170 -0.88 -19.18 18.34
N ILE A 171 -0.49 -18.19 17.53
CA ILE A 171 0.20 -18.42 16.25
C ILE A 171 1.51 -19.18 16.48
N ARG A 172 2.28 -18.84 17.53
CA ARG A 172 3.52 -19.54 17.89
C ARG A 172 3.27 -21.02 18.21
N VAL A 173 2.29 -21.33 19.06
CA VAL A 173 1.94 -22.71 19.42
C VAL A 173 1.44 -23.50 18.20
N ASP A 174 0.61 -22.86 17.37
CA ASP A 174 0.01 -23.50 16.19
C ASP A 174 0.93 -23.49 14.96
N PHE A 175 2.13 -22.89 15.03
CA PHE A 175 3.00 -22.64 13.88
C PHE A 175 3.37 -23.94 13.16
N LYS A 176 3.86 -24.93 13.92
CA LYS A 176 4.29 -26.22 13.36
C LYS A 176 3.15 -26.95 12.63
N LYS A 177 1.93 -26.83 13.16
CA LYS A 177 0.74 -27.47 12.61
C LYS A 177 0.20 -26.74 11.38
N THR A 178 0.24 -25.41 11.38
CA THR A 178 -0.53 -24.59 10.45
C THR A 178 0.33 -23.98 9.35
N TYR A 179 1.51 -23.45 9.70
CA TYR A 179 2.31 -22.60 8.82
C TYR A 179 3.60 -23.25 8.33
N TYR A 180 4.14 -24.21 9.07
CA TYR A 180 5.40 -24.89 8.73
C TYR A 180 5.45 -25.41 7.29
N LYS A 181 4.37 -26.05 6.82
CA LYS A 181 4.33 -26.59 5.45
C LYS A 181 4.47 -25.51 4.37
N TYR A 182 4.02 -24.28 4.65
CA TYR A 182 4.10 -23.18 3.71
C TYR A 182 5.50 -22.57 3.74
N SER A 183 6.03 -22.31 4.93
CA SER A 183 7.38 -21.77 5.09
C SER A 183 8.45 -22.72 4.55
N GLU A 184 8.31 -24.05 4.72
CA GLU A 184 9.22 -25.04 4.13
C GLU A 184 9.33 -24.91 2.60
N LYS A 185 8.21 -24.66 1.92
CA LYS A 185 8.23 -24.47 0.46
C LYS A 185 9.00 -23.19 0.11
N ILE A 186 8.79 -22.09 0.87
CA ILE A 186 9.53 -20.84 0.65
C ILE A 186 11.03 -21.04 0.92
N TYR A 187 11.40 -21.74 1.99
CA TYR A 187 12.80 -22.01 2.33
C TYR A 187 13.50 -22.76 1.20
N LYS A 188 12.83 -23.76 0.61
CA LYS A 188 13.34 -24.49 -0.55
C LYS A 188 13.47 -23.62 -1.80
N MET A 189 12.55 -22.69 -2.03
CA MET A 189 12.61 -21.76 -3.18
C MET A 189 13.83 -20.83 -3.11
N TYR A 190 14.20 -20.40 -1.91
CA TYR A 190 15.28 -19.42 -1.69
C TYR A 190 16.56 -20.01 -1.10
N ASN A 191 16.66 -21.34 -0.95
CA ASN A 191 17.77 -22.05 -0.31
C ASN A 191 18.10 -21.53 1.10
N ILE A 192 17.08 -21.28 1.92
CA ILE A 192 17.24 -20.79 3.30
C ILE A 192 17.57 -21.97 4.21
N ASP A 193 18.75 -21.91 4.84
CA ASP A 193 19.26 -22.94 5.75
C ASP A 193 19.24 -22.44 7.21
N THR A 194 18.02 -22.27 7.74
CA THR A 194 17.77 -21.89 9.14
C THR A 194 16.66 -22.77 9.73
N GLU A 195 16.54 -22.81 11.06
CA GLU A 195 15.40 -23.47 11.70
C GLU A 195 14.09 -22.86 11.21
N ASN A 196 13.09 -23.68 10.88
CA ASN A 196 11.79 -23.20 10.44
C ASN A 196 10.84 -23.04 11.65
N SER A 197 10.84 -21.85 12.23
CA SER A 197 10.03 -21.45 13.38
C SER A 197 9.36 -20.09 13.14
N LEU A 198 8.45 -19.66 14.02
CA LEU A 198 7.81 -18.35 13.87
C LEU A 198 8.85 -17.22 13.89
N GLU A 199 9.86 -17.33 14.75
CA GLU A 199 10.89 -16.31 15.00
C GLU A 199 11.89 -16.15 13.85
N THR A 200 12.09 -17.20 13.05
CA THR A 200 12.90 -17.15 11.82
C THR A 200 12.06 -16.78 10.59
N ASN A 201 10.77 -17.11 10.59
CA ASN A 201 9.88 -16.67 9.51
C ASN A 201 9.58 -15.17 9.60
N VAL A 202 9.30 -14.67 10.81
CA VAL A 202 9.10 -13.25 11.08
C VAL A 202 10.14 -12.84 12.09
N LYS A 203 11.05 -11.92 11.73
CA LYS A 203 12.16 -11.51 12.60
C LYS A 203 11.67 -11.03 13.97
N LEU A 204 12.08 -11.76 15.03
CA LEU A 204 11.65 -11.59 16.43
C LEU A 204 10.16 -11.91 16.69
N GLY A 205 9.55 -12.71 15.82
CA GLY A 205 8.14 -13.09 15.86
C GLY A 205 7.18 -11.96 15.46
N ILE A 206 5.88 -12.27 15.50
CA ILE A 206 4.84 -11.32 15.14
C ILE A 206 4.55 -10.39 16.32
N ARG A 207 4.64 -9.09 16.05
CA ARG A 207 4.42 -8.02 17.02
C ARG A 207 3.53 -6.92 16.47
N LYS A 208 3.20 -5.97 17.33
CA LYS A 208 2.45 -4.78 16.93
C LYS A 208 3.24 -3.98 15.90
N VAL A 209 2.55 -3.45 14.91
CA VAL A 209 3.08 -2.43 14.00
C VAL A 209 3.13 -1.12 14.77
N GLU A 210 4.32 -0.52 14.84
CA GLU A 210 4.53 0.75 15.52
C GLU A 210 3.90 1.92 14.75
N ALA A 211 3.59 3.02 15.45
CA ALA A 211 2.97 4.18 14.83
C ALA A 211 3.79 4.72 13.65
N ASN A 212 5.12 4.83 13.77
CA ASN A 212 5.95 5.32 12.67
C ASN A 212 5.90 4.39 11.45
N THR A 213 5.91 3.07 11.67
CA THR A 213 5.76 2.09 10.58
C THR A 213 4.38 2.18 9.93
N LEU A 214 3.31 2.36 10.72
CA LEU A 214 1.97 2.60 10.18
C LEU A 214 1.95 3.84 9.28
N LEU A 215 2.55 4.96 9.72
CA LEU A 215 2.57 6.20 8.95
C LEU A 215 3.35 6.04 7.63
N ASP A 216 4.53 5.42 7.67
CA ASP A 216 5.31 5.12 6.46
C ASP A 216 4.54 4.18 5.52
N THR A 217 3.86 3.17 6.08
CA THR A 217 3.00 2.26 5.32
C THR A 217 1.88 3.03 4.63
N SER A 218 1.13 3.85 5.37
CA SER A 218 0.02 4.66 4.86
C SER A 218 0.45 5.56 3.69
N ILE A 219 1.61 6.20 3.79
CA ILE A 219 2.14 7.02 2.70
C ILE A 219 2.55 6.14 1.51
N GLY A 220 3.21 5.01 1.77
CA GLY A 220 3.61 4.05 0.74
C GLY A 220 2.41 3.52 -0.05
N VAL A 221 1.32 3.19 0.63
CA VAL A 221 0.07 2.75 0.01
C VAL A 221 -0.51 3.82 -0.92
N LEU A 222 -0.46 5.11 -0.57
CA LEU A 222 -0.96 6.15 -1.49
C LEU A 222 -0.09 6.33 -2.74
N MET A 223 1.11 5.75 -2.77
CA MET A 223 2.09 5.90 -3.84
C MET A 223 2.35 4.62 -4.65
N HIS A 224 1.83 3.46 -4.23
CA HIS A 224 2.24 2.17 -4.81
C HIS A 224 2.00 2.07 -6.32
N ASP A 225 0.89 2.66 -6.77
CA ASP A 225 0.38 2.62 -8.16
C ASP A 225 0.46 3.96 -8.90
N ILE A 226 1.38 4.85 -8.50
CA ILE A 226 1.40 6.21 -9.06
C ILE A 226 1.89 6.25 -10.52
N ALA A 227 2.69 5.28 -10.94
CA ALA A 227 3.27 5.14 -12.26
C ALA A 227 2.41 4.33 -13.25
N LEU A 228 1.25 3.83 -12.82
CA LEU A 228 0.30 3.15 -13.70
C LEU A 228 -0.36 4.15 -14.67
N GLU A 229 0.14 4.15 -15.91
CA GLU A 229 -0.31 5.04 -16.99
C GLU A 229 -1.44 4.41 -17.85
N ASN A 230 -1.21 3.19 -18.34
CA ASN A 230 -2.02 2.57 -19.40
C ASN A 230 -2.40 1.10 -19.18
N ASP A 231 -1.93 0.48 -18.10
CA ASP A 231 -2.18 -0.92 -17.79
C ASP A 231 -3.06 -1.03 -16.54
N HIS A 232 -3.83 -2.12 -16.44
CA HIS A 232 -4.45 -2.50 -15.19
C HIS A 232 -3.36 -2.96 -14.22
N ASP A 233 -3.57 -2.72 -12.92
CA ASP A 233 -2.72 -3.27 -11.88
C ASP A 233 -2.56 -4.79 -12.08
N TYR A 234 -1.31 -5.26 -11.97
CA TYR A 234 -0.96 -6.64 -12.24
C TYR A 234 -1.14 -7.47 -10.98
N ILE A 235 -1.90 -8.56 -11.11
CA ILE A 235 -1.85 -9.66 -10.14
C ILE A 235 -1.27 -10.90 -10.83
N PRO A 236 -0.56 -11.78 -10.10
CA PRO A 236 0.13 -12.93 -10.69
C PRO A 236 -0.84 -14.05 -11.09
N ILE A 237 -1.76 -13.76 -12.02
CA ILE A 237 -2.67 -14.70 -12.66
C ILE A 237 -2.13 -15.08 -14.05
N ASN A 238 -2.37 -16.33 -14.46
CA ASN A 238 -1.92 -16.89 -15.72
C ASN A 238 -2.64 -16.20 -16.90
N GLU A 239 -2.21 -15.00 -17.30
CA GLU A 239 -2.57 -14.30 -18.55
C GLU A 239 -2.08 -12.84 -18.57
N GLU A 240 -1.68 -12.26 -17.43
CA GLU A 240 -1.27 -10.85 -17.37
C GLU A 240 0.20 -10.61 -17.72
N LYS A 241 0.48 -9.50 -18.41
CA LYS A 241 1.84 -9.05 -18.68
C LYS A 241 2.37 -8.34 -17.45
N LYS A 242 3.55 -8.78 -16.99
CA LYS A 242 4.32 -8.06 -15.98
C LYS A 242 4.64 -6.65 -16.51
N ASP A 243 4.18 -5.63 -15.79
CA ASP A 243 4.72 -4.29 -15.96
C ASP A 243 5.95 -4.12 -15.03
N ASN A 244 6.61 -2.97 -15.04
CA ASN A 244 7.66 -2.66 -14.06
C ASN A 244 7.31 -1.36 -13.31
N HIS A 245 6.03 -1.12 -13.03
CA HIS A 245 5.57 0.13 -12.41
C HIS A 245 6.19 0.27 -11.02
N SER A 246 6.18 -0.77 -10.18
CA SER A 246 6.75 -0.75 -8.83
C SER A 246 8.20 -0.22 -8.75
N ILE A 247 9.02 -0.44 -9.79
CA ILE A 247 10.39 0.11 -9.90
C ILE A 247 10.37 1.61 -10.26
N LYS A 248 9.47 2.04 -11.15
CA LYS A 248 9.24 3.46 -11.45
C LYS A 248 8.72 4.20 -10.22
N ASP A 249 7.76 3.61 -9.52
CA ASP A 249 7.19 4.14 -8.27
C ASP A 249 8.24 4.23 -7.19
N TYR A 250 9.10 3.21 -7.03
CA TYR A 250 10.26 3.27 -6.14
C TYR A 250 11.15 4.48 -6.42
N THR A 251 11.49 4.69 -7.69
CA THR A 251 12.39 5.79 -8.08
C THR A 251 11.76 7.15 -7.79
N PHE A 252 10.46 7.29 -8.09
CA PHE A 252 9.72 8.50 -7.77
C PHE A 252 9.56 8.71 -6.25
N ALA A 253 9.23 7.67 -5.49
CA ALA A 253 9.11 7.71 -4.04
C ALA A 253 10.44 8.14 -3.40
N LYS A 254 11.58 7.63 -3.86
CA LYS A 254 12.90 8.08 -3.41
C LYS A 254 13.14 9.57 -3.68
N TYR A 255 12.80 10.02 -4.89
CA TYR A 255 12.97 11.41 -5.28
C TYR A 255 12.06 12.37 -4.49
N PHE A 256 10.78 12.03 -4.37
CA PHE A 256 9.75 12.91 -3.82
C PHE A 256 9.69 12.84 -2.30
N MET A 257 9.82 11.67 -1.70
CA MET A 257 9.73 11.47 -0.25
C MET A 257 11.06 11.62 0.47
N ARG A 258 12.22 11.65 -0.21
CA ARG A 258 13.58 11.96 0.32
C ARG A 258 13.86 11.49 1.77
N GLY A 259 14.60 10.39 1.92
CA GLY A 259 15.05 9.89 3.23
C GLY A 259 14.03 9.02 3.99
N SER A 260 12.92 8.66 3.34
CA SER A 260 11.94 7.68 3.86
C SER A 260 12.05 6.36 3.10
N GLU A 261 13.07 5.56 3.46
CA GLU A 261 13.33 4.26 2.82
C GLU A 261 12.18 3.27 3.06
N GLY A 262 11.52 3.30 4.23
CA GLY A 262 10.35 2.45 4.52
C GLY A 262 9.18 2.69 3.56
N ILE A 263 8.88 3.96 3.25
CA ILE A 263 7.88 4.34 2.24
C ILE A 263 8.26 3.78 0.87
N SER A 264 9.50 4.03 0.45
CA SER A 264 9.99 3.63 -0.88
C SER A 264 10.00 2.10 -1.01
N LEU A 265 10.36 1.38 0.04
CA LEU A 265 10.35 -0.08 0.04
C LEU A 265 8.94 -0.66 0.05
N THR A 266 8.01 -0.07 0.80
CA THR A 266 6.59 -0.46 0.74
C THR A 266 6.06 -0.40 -0.69
N VAL A 267 6.37 0.70 -1.38
CA VAL A 267 6.04 0.90 -2.81
C VAL A 267 6.77 -0.10 -3.72
N SER A 268 8.06 -0.36 -3.52
CA SER A 268 8.82 -1.18 -4.47
C SER A 268 8.58 -2.69 -4.37
N LEU A 269 8.09 -3.14 -3.21
CA LEU A 269 8.04 -4.56 -2.86
C LEU A 269 6.63 -5.15 -2.95
N HIS A 270 5.60 -4.36 -3.26
CA HIS A 270 4.20 -4.84 -3.24
C HIS A 270 3.83 -5.83 -4.37
N HIS A 271 4.77 -6.15 -5.26
CA HIS A 271 4.65 -7.25 -6.23
C HIS A 271 5.81 -8.26 -6.12
N GLU A 272 6.38 -8.45 -4.92
CA GLU A 272 7.47 -9.41 -4.68
C GLU A 272 6.98 -10.79 -4.24
N TYR A 273 5.73 -11.15 -4.53
CA TYR A 273 5.11 -12.45 -4.23
C TYR A 273 6.13 -13.60 -4.18
N TYR A 274 6.11 -14.41 -3.11
CA TYR A 274 7.17 -15.40 -2.88
C TYR A 274 7.38 -16.29 -4.12
N GLY A 275 8.57 -16.28 -4.71
CA GLY A 275 8.93 -17.07 -5.90
C GLY A 275 8.34 -16.59 -7.24
N HIS A 276 7.42 -15.62 -7.23
CA HIS A 276 6.66 -15.20 -8.41
C HIS A 276 6.75 -13.69 -8.72
N GLY A 277 7.30 -12.90 -7.80
CA GLY A 277 7.44 -11.46 -7.91
C GLY A 277 8.38 -10.96 -8.99
N TYR A 278 8.34 -9.65 -9.24
CA TYR A 278 9.16 -8.97 -10.25
C TYR A 278 9.58 -7.54 -9.84
N GLY A 279 9.68 -7.27 -8.54
CA GLY A 279 10.05 -5.96 -8.02
C GLY A 279 11.55 -5.74 -7.83
N LEU A 280 11.86 -4.79 -6.94
CA LEU A 280 13.23 -4.39 -6.58
C LEU A 280 14.06 -5.49 -5.90
N PHE A 281 13.49 -6.22 -4.94
CA PHE A 281 14.18 -7.28 -4.21
C PHE A 281 14.66 -8.39 -5.14
N SER A 282 13.81 -8.83 -6.08
CA SER A 282 14.18 -9.87 -7.05
C SER A 282 15.44 -9.50 -7.84
N GLU A 283 15.60 -8.24 -8.22
CA GLU A 283 16.80 -7.73 -8.91
C GLU A 283 18.00 -7.56 -7.98
N LEU A 284 17.79 -7.06 -6.77
CA LEU A 284 18.85 -6.93 -5.75
C LEU A 284 19.41 -8.30 -5.34
N TYR A 285 18.55 -9.30 -5.14
CA TYR A 285 18.93 -10.64 -4.73
C TYR A 285 19.75 -11.36 -5.80
N LYS A 286 19.32 -11.29 -7.07
CA LYS A 286 20.11 -11.81 -8.21
C LYS A 286 21.49 -11.16 -8.29
N ALA A 287 21.57 -9.84 -8.08
CA ALA A 287 22.84 -9.12 -8.10
C ALA A 287 23.75 -9.50 -6.93
N ALA A 288 23.18 -9.72 -5.75
CA ALA A 288 23.91 -10.16 -4.56
C ALA A 288 24.47 -11.58 -4.72
N LEU A 289 23.67 -12.54 -5.18
CA LEU A 289 24.12 -13.91 -5.43
C LEU A 289 25.25 -14.00 -6.47
N LYS A 290 25.26 -13.12 -7.47
CA LYS A 290 26.38 -13.01 -8.43
C LYS A 290 27.69 -12.57 -7.77
N ARG A 291 27.62 -11.74 -6.72
CA ARG A 291 28.79 -11.21 -6.01
C ARG A 291 29.24 -12.13 -4.88
N ASN A 292 28.28 -12.70 -4.16
CA ASN A 292 28.49 -13.66 -3.09
C ASN A 292 27.50 -14.83 -3.28
N PRO A 293 27.92 -15.92 -3.94
CA PRO A 293 27.06 -17.09 -4.16
C PRO A 293 26.57 -17.75 -2.85
N ASN A 294 27.25 -17.48 -1.73
CA ASN A 294 26.91 -18.00 -0.42
C ASN A 294 26.14 -16.98 0.45
N HIS A 295 25.59 -15.91 -0.14
CA HIS A 295 24.73 -14.98 0.58
C HIS A 295 23.51 -15.73 1.13
N ASN A 296 23.29 -15.62 2.44
CA ASN A 296 22.20 -16.31 3.12
C ASN A 296 21.15 -15.30 3.58
N ILE A 297 19.88 -15.66 3.38
CA ILE A 297 18.74 -14.92 3.92
C ILE A 297 18.38 -15.54 5.27
N GLU A 298 18.25 -14.73 6.30
CA GLU A 298 18.01 -15.18 7.67
C GLU A 298 16.51 -15.23 8.00
N TYR A 299 15.71 -14.37 7.36
CA TYR A 299 14.29 -14.20 7.68
C TYR A 299 13.41 -14.12 6.44
N LEU A 300 12.17 -14.62 6.51
CA LEU A 300 11.21 -14.34 5.42
C LEU A 300 10.75 -12.88 5.49
N VAL A 301 10.23 -12.46 6.65
CA VAL A 301 9.63 -11.13 6.84
C VAL A 301 10.36 -10.35 7.93
N SER A 302 10.63 -9.07 7.69
CA SER A 302 11.10 -8.13 8.70
C SER A 302 10.22 -6.88 8.83
N TYR A 303 10.20 -6.32 10.04
CA TYR A 303 9.62 -5.01 10.34
C TYR A 303 10.63 -3.86 10.14
N ASP A 304 11.93 -4.17 9.96
CA ASP A 304 12.98 -3.17 9.72
C ASP A 304 13.32 -3.14 8.22
N TYR A 305 13.21 -1.96 7.62
CA TYR A 305 13.52 -1.76 6.21
C TYR A 305 15.00 -2.03 5.89
N LYS A 306 15.89 -1.88 6.88
CA LYS A 306 17.33 -2.11 6.71
C LYS A 306 17.63 -3.56 6.36
N ASP A 307 16.87 -4.50 6.92
CA ASP A 307 17.06 -5.93 6.66
C ASP A 307 16.80 -6.30 5.20
N ILE A 308 16.03 -5.48 4.48
CA ILE A 308 15.77 -5.67 3.05
C ILE A 308 16.91 -5.10 2.23
N LEU A 309 17.40 -3.91 2.60
CA LEU A 309 18.54 -3.28 1.95
C LEU A 309 19.83 -4.09 2.11
N THR A 310 19.97 -4.81 3.22
CA THR A 310 21.09 -5.73 3.49
C THR A 310 20.82 -7.16 3.03
N LEU A 311 19.62 -7.44 2.48
CA LEU A 311 19.17 -8.75 2.03
C LEU A 311 19.23 -9.84 3.12
N GLN A 312 19.08 -9.45 4.39
CA GLN A 312 18.89 -10.38 5.51
C GLN A 312 17.47 -10.92 5.57
N SER A 313 16.49 -10.23 4.98
CA SER A 313 15.11 -10.68 4.90
C SER A 313 14.55 -10.57 3.48
N LEU A 314 13.68 -11.52 3.10
CA LEU A 314 13.05 -11.50 1.77
C LEU A 314 12.15 -10.29 1.56
N THR A 315 11.46 -9.84 2.60
CA THR A 315 10.41 -8.84 2.44
C THR A 315 10.15 -7.99 3.68
N TYR A 316 9.56 -6.84 3.43
CA TYR A 316 9.15 -5.86 4.43
C TYR A 316 7.70 -6.09 4.83
N LEU A 317 7.39 -6.17 6.13
CA LEU A 317 6.04 -6.45 6.61
C LEU A 317 4.98 -5.49 6.03
N PRO A 318 5.17 -4.15 6.03
CA PRO A 318 4.27 -3.24 5.34
C PRO A 318 3.95 -3.60 3.89
N ALA A 319 4.95 -4.02 3.13
CA ALA A 319 4.75 -4.45 1.75
C ALA A 319 3.91 -5.72 1.66
N LYS A 320 4.10 -6.69 2.58
CA LYS A 320 3.27 -7.90 2.61
C LYS A 320 1.83 -7.66 3.07
N ILE A 321 1.60 -6.69 3.94
CA ILE A 321 0.24 -6.26 4.28
C ILE A 321 -0.42 -5.63 3.06
N LEU A 322 0.31 -4.75 2.34
CA LEU A 322 -0.16 -4.14 1.10
C LEU A 322 -0.46 -5.21 0.04
N GLU A 323 0.46 -6.14 -0.26
CA GLU A 323 0.27 -7.24 -1.22
C GLU A 323 -1.07 -7.99 -1.04
N VAL A 324 -1.39 -8.36 0.21
CA VAL A 324 -2.62 -9.12 0.49
C VAL A 324 -3.87 -8.28 0.22
N ILE A 325 -3.85 -7.00 0.62
CA ILE A 325 -4.99 -6.10 0.53
C ILE A 325 -5.19 -5.60 -0.89
N ASP A 326 -4.09 -5.36 -1.60
CA ASP A 326 -4.03 -4.98 -2.99
C ASP A 326 -4.66 -6.06 -3.88
N VAL A 327 -4.17 -7.30 -3.77
CA VAL A 327 -4.76 -8.46 -4.46
C VAL A 327 -6.25 -8.61 -4.13
N TYR A 328 -6.64 -8.42 -2.87
CA TYR A 328 -8.04 -8.48 -2.47
C TYR A 328 -8.89 -7.41 -3.14
N ASP A 329 -8.42 -6.15 -3.19
CA ASP A 329 -9.12 -5.04 -3.82
C ASP A 329 -9.23 -5.26 -5.32
N THR A 330 -8.13 -5.64 -5.98
CA THR A 330 -8.07 -5.90 -7.42
C THR A 330 -9.02 -7.03 -7.82
N LEU A 331 -9.06 -8.15 -7.07
CA LEU A 331 -10.03 -9.23 -7.32
C LEU A 331 -11.49 -8.81 -7.10
N THR A 332 -11.76 -8.01 -6.07
CA THR A 332 -13.12 -7.64 -5.68
C THR A 332 -13.70 -6.53 -6.56
N HIS A 333 -12.89 -5.51 -6.89
CA HIS A 333 -13.34 -4.33 -7.64
C HIS A 333 -12.91 -4.37 -9.11
N GLY A 334 -11.69 -4.80 -9.41
CA GLY A 334 -11.20 -4.95 -10.79
C GLY A 334 -11.86 -6.13 -11.50
N PHE A 335 -11.75 -7.33 -10.93
CA PHE A 335 -12.36 -8.55 -11.48
C PHE A 335 -13.82 -8.77 -11.07
N LYS A 336 -14.37 -7.89 -10.22
CA LYS A 336 -15.78 -7.92 -9.77
C LYS A 336 -16.21 -9.24 -9.15
N LYS A 337 -15.27 -9.97 -8.51
CA LYS A 337 -15.59 -11.19 -7.77
C LYS A 337 -16.36 -10.82 -6.51
N SER A 338 -17.29 -11.67 -6.10
CA SER A 338 -17.87 -11.52 -4.76
C SER A 338 -16.81 -11.75 -3.70
N ILE A 339 -16.98 -11.15 -2.53
CA ILE A 339 -15.98 -11.23 -1.46
C ILE A 339 -15.65 -12.69 -1.09
N LYS A 340 -16.66 -13.58 -1.08
CA LYS A 340 -16.47 -15.01 -0.82
C LYS A 340 -15.64 -15.67 -1.91
N GLU A 341 -15.94 -15.40 -3.18
CA GLU A 341 -15.15 -15.90 -4.30
C GLU A 341 -13.71 -15.37 -4.25
N THR A 342 -13.50 -14.09 -3.92
CA THR A 342 -12.18 -13.50 -3.74
C THR A 342 -11.37 -14.25 -2.68
N VAL A 343 -11.92 -14.44 -1.48
CA VAL A 343 -11.19 -15.13 -0.39
C VAL A 343 -10.88 -16.58 -0.74
N ASN A 344 -11.83 -17.30 -1.35
CA ASN A 344 -11.59 -18.67 -1.81
C ASN A 344 -10.50 -18.69 -2.88
N TYR A 345 -10.56 -17.79 -3.85
CA TYR A 345 -9.57 -17.70 -4.91
C TYR A 345 -8.17 -17.40 -4.38
N MET A 346 -8.03 -16.44 -3.46
CA MET A 346 -6.75 -16.11 -2.81
C MET A 346 -6.21 -17.32 -2.04
N THR A 347 -7.06 -18.03 -1.29
CA THR A 347 -6.65 -19.20 -0.51
C THR A 347 -6.17 -20.33 -1.42
N GLU A 348 -6.97 -20.69 -2.43
CA GLU A 348 -6.65 -21.80 -3.33
C GLU A 348 -5.43 -21.50 -4.20
N ASN A 349 -5.35 -20.31 -4.80
CA ASN A 349 -4.38 -20.01 -5.85
C ASN A 349 -3.12 -19.31 -5.34
N PHE A 350 -3.21 -18.50 -4.28
CA PHE A 350 -2.06 -17.72 -3.77
C PHE A 350 -1.48 -18.24 -2.45
N ILE A 351 -2.08 -19.27 -1.84
CA ILE A 351 -1.56 -19.92 -0.63
C ILE A 351 -1.39 -21.44 -0.82
N GLU A 352 -2.40 -22.14 -1.33
CA GLU A 352 -2.37 -23.62 -1.38
C GLU A 352 -1.60 -24.17 -2.58
N LYS A 353 -1.98 -23.74 -3.80
CA LYS A 353 -1.32 -24.16 -5.06
C LYS A 353 0.07 -23.56 -5.15
N ASP A 354 0.13 -22.23 -5.28
CA ASP A 354 1.35 -21.45 -5.33
C ASP A 354 1.39 -20.56 -4.10
N ILE A 355 2.48 -20.60 -3.33
CA ILE A 355 2.61 -19.73 -2.15
C ILE A 355 3.14 -18.40 -2.65
N MET A 356 2.23 -17.50 -3.00
CA MET A 356 2.53 -16.16 -3.49
C MET A 356 2.37 -15.12 -2.38
N LEU A 357 1.30 -15.23 -1.60
CA LEU A 357 1.00 -14.36 -0.47
C LEU A 357 1.49 -14.94 0.85
N ASP A 358 1.72 -14.08 1.84
CA ASP A 358 2.08 -14.52 3.18
C ASP A 358 0.90 -15.21 3.90
N PRO A 359 1.02 -16.49 4.29
CA PRO A 359 -0.10 -17.23 4.87
C PRO A 359 -0.55 -16.69 6.22
N ILE A 360 0.36 -16.11 7.03
CA ILE A 360 -0.01 -15.59 8.34
C ILE A 360 -0.77 -14.28 8.17
N ILE A 361 -0.26 -13.37 7.36
CA ILE A 361 -0.88 -12.07 7.08
C ILE A 361 -2.23 -12.27 6.39
N THR A 362 -2.31 -13.19 5.42
CA THR A 362 -3.55 -13.54 4.72
C THR A 362 -4.61 -14.08 5.69
N ASN A 363 -4.23 -15.00 6.60
CA ASN A 363 -5.16 -15.51 7.61
C ASN A 363 -5.64 -14.42 8.57
N MET A 364 -4.76 -13.51 9.00
CA MET A 364 -5.15 -12.38 9.85
C MET A 364 -6.08 -11.41 9.10
N PHE A 365 -5.83 -11.15 7.82
CA PHE A 365 -6.69 -10.33 6.99
C PHE A 365 -8.09 -10.96 6.79
N ILE A 366 -8.17 -12.26 6.56
CA ILE A 366 -9.45 -12.98 6.48
C ILE A 366 -10.22 -12.87 7.81
N GLN A 367 -9.54 -12.92 8.96
CA GLN A 367 -10.19 -12.69 10.26
C GLN A 367 -10.71 -11.26 10.40
N TYR A 368 -9.96 -10.26 9.94
CA TYR A 368 -10.40 -8.87 9.87
C TYR A 368 -11.71 -8.74 9.06
N LEU A 369 -11.77 -9.36 7.87
CA LEU A 369 -12.97 -9.35 7.03
C LEU A 369 -14.19 -9.95 7.74
N LYS A 370 -14.00 -11.04 8.49
CA LYS A 370 -15.09 -11.71 9.24
C LYS A 370 -15.57 -10.89 10.44
N GLU A 371 -14.64 -10.35 11.22
CA GLU A 371 -14.95 -9.75 12.52
C GLU A 371 -15.28 -8.26 12.43
N VAL A 372 -14.51 -7.50 11.64
CA VAL A 372 -14.67 -6.04 11.52
C VAL A 372 -15.65 -5.70 10.41
N LYS A 373 -15.43 -6.23 9.21
CA LYS A 373 -16.30 -5.99 8.05
C LYS A 373 -17.57 -6.84 8.07
N LYS A 374 -17.69 -7.79 9.00
CA LYS A 374 -18.87 -8.66 9.21
C LYS A 374 -19.25 -9.45 7.94
N ILE A 375 -18.26 -9.80 7.14
CA ILE A 375 -18.46 -10.56 5.90
C ILE A 375 -18.70 -12.04 6.25
N LYS A 376 -19.75 -12.62 5.67
CA LYS A 376 -20.00 -14.06 5.73
C LYS A 376 -19.21 -14.77 4.63
N LEU A 377 -18.18 -15.52 5.02
CA LEU A 377 -17.31 -16.30 4.13
C LEU A 377 -17.69 -17.78 4.13
#